data_AF-L2FGW4-F1
#
_entry.id   AF-L2FGW4-F1
#
_cell.length_a   1.000
_cell.length_b   1.000
_cell.length_c   1.000
_cell.angle_alpha   90.00
_cell.angle_beta   90.00
_cell.angle_gamma   90.00
#
_symmetry.space_group_name_H-M   'P 1'
#
loop_
_entity.id
_entity.type
_entity.pdbx_description
1 polymer ?
#
loop_
_entity_poly.entity_id
_entity_poly.type
_entity_poly.pdbx_seq_one_letter_code
_entity_poly.pdbx_strand_id
1 'polypeptide(L)'
;CDESKPRCKKCLDYGVTCAYGPSSEAASLSVEVAFKVDLTPCRAKTAAAPSRKPVSYLPRTLPPPLPSTGSPESPDAAYQLTPIDVRLLERFQKRTVISFGTPTTKDIYERKTLPIAFQHPFVMHTILALTHLHDMSLTTTTRTANPAFTYHWYRAISLLHRKLSQPILPAERDALWVAAALVGVGSTSDIASPRDAWPLRPPCWEDLDWLKLGDGKKQVWRLTDPLRSEGIFRDVANELYTHVLLPASKLRFGAEDVAYMRANLPDGFCELYKLEEGLQEDNPYWTAAESLGARWGRTAETRRRRSRS
;
A
#
# COMPACT_ATOMS: atom_id res chain seq x y z
N CYS A 1 -12.81 18.47 -22.80
CA CYS A 1 -12.24 19.82 -22.77
C CYS A 1 -13.28 20.74 -23.38
N ASP A 2 -13.73 21.77 -22.69
CA ASP A 2 -14.56 22.87 -23.23
C ASP A 2 -13.69 24.01 -23.80
N GLU A 3 -12.38 23.80 -23.89
CA GLU A 3 -11.38 24.68 -24.51
C GLU A 3 -11.31 26.11 -23.98
N SER A 4 -12.02 26.40 -22.88
CA SER A 4 -11.95 27.68 -22.20
C SER A 4 -10.54 27.91 -21.63
N LYS A 5 -9.99 29.11 -21.88
CA LYS A 5 -8.67 29.55 -21.41
C LYS A 5 -8.85 30.51 -20.23
N PRO A 6 -7.99 30.45 -19.19
CA PRO A 6 -6.76 29.65 -19.09
C PRO A 6 -7.00 28.19 -18.65
N ARG A 7 -8.19 27.83 -18.16
CA ARG A 7 -8.52 26.48 -17.69
C ARG A 7 -9.90 26.06 -18.17
N CYS A 8 -10.01 24.84 -18.71
CA CYS A 8 -11.30 24.26 -19.09
C CYS A 8 -12.10 23.83 -17.85
N LYS A 9 -13.42 23.95 -17.88
CA LYS A 9 -14.34 23.60 -16.79
C LYS A 9 -14.12 22.17 -16.29
N LYS A 10 -13.90 21.21 -17.21
CA LYS A 10 -13.57 19.83 -16.81
C LYS A 10 -12.25 19.74 -16.02
N CYS A 11 -11.18 20.41 -16.47
CA CYS A 11 -9.91 20.40 -15.73
C CYS A 11 -10.02 21.09 -14.36
N LEU A 12 -10.93 22.06 -14.24
CA LEU A 12 -11.25 22.71 -12.97
C LEU A 12 -11.96 21.73 -12.02
N ASP A 13 -12.99 21.04 -12.52
CA ASP A 13 -13.77 20.05 -11.75
C ASP A 13 -12.90 18.86 -11.30
N TYR A 14 -11.99 18.39 -12.15
CA TYR A 14 -11.07 17.29 -11.83
C TYR A 14 -9.85 17.72 -11.02
N GLY A 15 -9.67 19.02 -10.74
CA GLY A 15 -8.51 19.52 -9.98
C GLY A 15 -7.17 19.30 -10.68
N VAL A 16 -7.16 19.16 -12.01
CA VAL A 16 -5.95 18.92 -12.81
C VAL A 16 -5.46 20.19 -13.51
N THR A 17 -4.17 20.24 -13.82
CA THR A 17 -3.56 21.35 -14.59
C THR A 17 -4.03 21.30 -16.04
N CYS A 18 -4.58 22.42 -16.53
CA CYS A 18 -5.02 22.56 -17.92
C CYS A 18 -3.86 23.14 -18.74
N ALA A 19 -3.25 22.33 -19.61
CA ALA A 19 -2.15 22.77 -20.48
C ALA A 19 -2.63 22.83 -21.94
N TYR A 20 -2.29 23.92 -22.63
CA TYR A 20 -2.56 24.12 -24.05
C TYR A 20 -1.23 24.38 -24.76
N GLY A 21 -0.73 23.43 -25.55
CA GLY A 21 0.52 23.57 -26.30
C GLY A 21 0.73 22.44 -27.31
N PRO A 22 1.59 22.63 -28.34
CA PRO A 22 1.95 21.57 -29.28
C PRO A 22 2.75 20.47 -28.58
N SER A 23 2.46 19.22 -28.93
CA SER A 23 2.81 17.99 -28.21
C SER A 23 4.32 17.66 -28.07
N SER A 24 5.26 18.56 -28.41
CA SER A 24 6.69 18.24 -28.46
C SER A 24 7.58 18.92 -27.41
N GLU A 25 7.11 19.92 -26.65
CA GLU A 25 7.95 20.61 -25.64
C GLU A 25 7.67 20.16 -24.19
N ALA A 26 6.71 19.26 -23.98
CA ALA A 26 6.41 18.68 -22.67
C ALA A 26 7.32 17.48 -22.29
N ALA A 27 8.30 17.13 -23.12
CA ALA A 27 9.05 15.87 -23.04
C ALA A 27 10.38 15.92 -22.28
N SER A 28 10.75 17.03 -21.62
CA SER A 28 12.05 17.13 -20.96
C SER A 28 12.01 17.84 -19.60
N LEU A 29 11.40 17.22 -18.60
CA LEU A 29 11.60 17.56 -17.18
C LEU A 29 11.65 16.28 -16.35
N SER A 30 12.75 15.53 -16.50
CA SER A 30 13.14 14.55 -15.50
C SER A 30 13.76 15.31 -14.32
N VAL A 31 12.93 15.67 -13.34
CA VAL A 31 13.42 16.16 -12.04
C VAL A 31 13.40 14.98 -11.08
N GLU A 32 14.55 14.30 -10.95
CA GLU A 32 14.82 13.43 -9.83
C GLU A 32 14.93 14.29 -8.56
N VAL A 33 13.89 14.25 -7.72
CA VAL A 33 13.90 14.91 -6.41
C VAL A 33 14.63 14.00 -5.43
N ALA A 34 15.88 14.34 -5.11
CA ALA A 34 16.67 13.65 -4.10
C ALA A 34 16.14 13.95 -2.68
N PHE A 35 16.03 12.93 -1.84
CA PHE A 35 15.74 13.08 -0.41
C PHE A 35 16.96 13.66 0.31
N LYS A 36 16.73 14.59 1.25
CA LYS A 36 17.75 15.02 2.21
C LYS A 36 17.47 14.42 3.58
N VAL A 37 18.47 13.73 4.14
CA VAL A 37 18.48 13.26 5.52
C VAL A 37 19.44 14.15 6.30
N ASP A 38 18.94 14.95 7.23
CA ASP A 38 19.77 15.70 8.16
C ASP A 38 19.95 14.87 9.44
N LEU A 39 21.18 14.42 9.70
CA LEU A 39 21.54 13.60 10.86
C LEU A 39 22.32 14.39 11.91
N THR A 40 22.23 15.73 11.93
CA THR A 40 22.98 16.55 12.90
C THR A 40 22.62 16.22 14.37
N PRO A 41 23.58 15.75 15.20
CA PRO A 41 23.33 15.50 16.61
C PRO A 41 23.26 16.82 17.39
N CYS A 42 22.12 17.07 18.05
CA CYS A 42 21.94 18.26 18.89
C CYS A 42 22.82 18.16 20.16
N ARG A 43 23.98 18.83 20.15
CA ARG A 43 24.85 18.97 21.33
C ARG A 43 24.24 20.01 22.28
N ALA A 44 23.58 19.55 23.35
CA ALA A 44 23.09 20.43 24.41
C ALA A 44 24.26 21.18 25.08
N LYS A 45 24.21 22.51 25.07
CA LYS A 45 25.07 23.36 25.89
C LYS A 45 24.33 23.72 27.19
N THR A 46 25.00 23.50 28.31
CA THR A 46 24.60 23.84 29.68
C THR A 46 24.82 25.32 30.02
N ALA A 47 24.16 25.75 31.12
CA ALA A 47 24.24 27.01 31.88
C ALA A 47 23.21 28.09 31.47
N ALA A 48 22.48 28.79 32.35
CA ALA A 48 22.34 28.83 33.82
C ALA A 48 20.98 29.50 34.17
N ALA A 49 20.45 29.31 35.39
CA ALA A 49 19.26 30.02 35.90
C ALA A 49 19.66 31.34 36.61
N PRO A 50 18.75 32.34 36.76
CA PRO A 50 17.90 32.37 37.97
C PRO A 50 16.47 33.02 37.88
N SER A 51 15.61 32.54 38.80
CA SER A 51 14.58 33.22 39.63
C SER A 51 13.23 33.78 39.11
N ARG A 52 12.17 33.00 39.38
CA ARG A 52 10.86 33.25 40.05
C ARG A 52 9.99 34.50 39.75
N LYS A 53 8.78 34.26 39.23
CA LYS A 53 7.45 34.45 39.92
C LYS A 53 6.41 33.44 39.38
N PRO A 54 5.42 32.99 40.19
CA PRO A 54 4.48 31.93 39.81
C PRO A 54 3.23 32.51 39.14
N VAL A 55 2.86 32.00 37.97
CA VAL A 55 1.58 32.31 37.32
C VAL A 55 0.93 31.01 36.84
N SER A 56 -0.20 30.70 37.47
CA SER A 56 -1.36 29.91 37.03
C SER A 56 -1.13 28.82 35.97
N TYR A 57 -1.29 27.57 36.40
CA TYR A 57 -1.35 26.40 35.52
C TYR A 57 -2.73 26.29 34.86
N LEU A 58 -2.82 26.70 33.60
CA LEU A 58 -3.79 26.17 32.64
C LEU A 58 -3.01 25.65 31.42
N PRO A 59 -3.39 24.48 30.84
CA PRO A 59 -2.59 23.84 29.81
C PRO A 59 -2.50 24.75 28.59
N ARG A 60 -1.27 25.15 28.25
CA ARG A 60 -0.97 25.94 27.07
C ARG A 60 -1.43 25.14 25.85
N THR A 61 -2.47 25.66 25.24
CA THR A 61 -3.08 25.26 23.97
C THR A 61 -2.03 25.05 22.89
N LEU A 62 -2.36 24.09 22.01
CA LEU A 62 -1.58 23.53 20.90
C LEU A 62 -0.50 24.44 20.30
N PRO A 63 0.72 23.94 20.02
CA PRO A 63 1.58 24.58 19.04
C PRO A 63 0.95 24.44 17.64
N PRO A 64 0.71 25.54 16.90
CA PRO A 64 0.35 25.49 15.48
C PRO A 64 1.60 25.49 14.59
N PRO A 65 1.43 25.19 13.30
CA PRO A 65 1.37 23.87 12.68
C PRO A 65 2.77 23.27 12.43
N LEU A 66 2.81 21.97 12.10
CA LEU A 66 3.99 21.28 11.54
C LEU A 66 4.65 22.15 10.45
N PRO A 67 5.99 22.25 10.39
CA PRO A 67 6.64 22.89 9.26
C PRO A 67 6.31 22.09 7.99
N SER A 68 5.34 22.59 7.22
CA SER A 68 5.11 22.20 5.84
C SER A 68 6.23 22.78 5.00
N THR A 69 7.38 22.11 4.95
CA THR A 69 8.31 22.26 3.83
C THR A 69 7.86 21.33 2.72
N GLY A 70 6.80 21.80 2.07
CA GLY A 70 6.05 21.15 1.02
C GLY A 70 4.79 21.99 0.87
N SER A 71 4.94 23.20 0.33
CA SER A 71 3.77 24.01 -0.02
C SER A 71 2.85 23.15 -0.90
N PRO A 72 1.52 23.18 -0.73
CA PRO A 72 0.60 22.59 -1.69
C PRO A 72 0.81 23.17 -3.11
N GLU A 73 1.49 24.32 -3.23
CA GLU A 73 1.86 24.97 -4.49
C GLU A 73 3.16 24.43 -5.11
N SER A 74 3.94 23.61 -4.39
CA SER A 74 5.20 23.02 -4.90
C SER A 74 5.28 21.52 -4.58
N PRO A 75 4.62 20.68 -5.39
CA PRO A 75 4.71 19.22 -5.28
C PRO A 75 6.13 18.65 -5.52
N ASP A 76 7.06 19.49 -6.02
CA ASP A 76 8.45 19.15 -6.30
C ASP A 76 9.44 19.55 -5.19
N ALA A 77 8.97 20.17 -4.09
CA ALA A 77 9.82 20.41 -2.93
C ALA A 77 10.23 19.08 -2.28
N ALA A 78 11.54 18.86 -2.14
CA ALA A 78 12.09 17.66 -1.50
C ALA A 78 11.55 17.51 -0.07
N TYR A 79 10.79 16.44 0.17
CA TYR A 79 10.31 16.11 1.50
C TYR A 79 11.48 15.75 2.41
N GLN A 80 11.52 16.36 3.59
CA GLN A 80 12.54 16.07 4.61
C GLN A 80 11.97 15.09 5.63
N LEU A 81 12.68 13.97 5.85
CA LEU A 81 12.28 12.98 6.84
C LEU A 81 12.37 13.58 8.24
N THR A 82 11.28 13.46 8.99
CA THR A 82 11.25 13.84 10.40
C THR A 82 11.90 12.73 11.26
N PRO A 83 12.25 13.02 12.52
CA PRO A 83 12.71 11.99 13.45
C PRO A 83 11.68 10.85 13.68
N ILE A 84 10.39 11.13 13.48
CA ILE A 84 9.33 10.12 13.55
C ILE A 84 9.44 9.19 12.34
N ASP A 85 9.67 9.74 11.15
CA ASP A 85 9.82 8.96 9.92
C ASP A 85 11.03 8.05 9.99
N VAL A 86 12.15 8.52 10.55
CA VAL A 86 13.34 7.68 10.74
C VAL A 86 13.04 6.47 11.63
N ARG A 87 12.27 6.66 12.72
CA ARG A 87 11.82 5.53 13.57
C ARG A 87 10.81 4.62 12.86
N LEU A 88 10.01 5.15 11.94
CA LEU A 88 9.14 4.32 11.09
C LEU A 88 9.96 3.50 10.11
N LEU A 89 11.01 4.06 9.51
CA LEU A 89 11.91 3.32 8.62
C LEU A 89 12.64 2.19 9.34
N GLU A 90 13.12 2.44 10.55
CA GLU A 90 13.74 1.40 11.38
C GLU A 90 12.74 0.25 11.66
N ARG A 91 11.50 0.59 12.03
CA ARG A 91 10.44 -0.41 12.25
C ARG A 91 10.00 -1.08 10.95
N PHE A 92 10.04 -0.38 9.82
CA PHE A 92 9.78 -0.96 8.53
C PHE A 92 10.77 -2.08 8.25
N GLN A 93 12.07 -1.80 8.35
CA GLN A 93 13.13 -2.78 8.12
C GLN A 93 13.05 -3.97 9.07
N LYS A 94 12.81 -3.73 10.36
CA LYS A 94 12.87 -4.77 11.39
C LYS A 94 11.58 -5.58 11.53
N ARG A 95 10.44 -5.05 11.08
CA ARG A 95 9.12 -5.63 11.41
C ARG A 95 8.11 -5.59 10.27
N THR A 96 7.91 -4.45 9.61
CA THR A 96 6.83 -4.35 8.61
C THR A 96 7.18 -5.04 7.31
N VAL A 97 8.40 -4.91 6.82
CA VAL A 97 8.76 -5.51 5.52
C VAL A 97 8.73 -7.04 5.55
N ILE A 98 9.06 -7.64 6.70
CA ILE A 98 9.08 -9.09 6.90
C ILE A 98 7.68 -9.70 7.08
N SER A 99 6.64 -8.88 7.24
CA SER A 99 5.24 -9.36 7.23
C SER A 99 4.67 -9.46 5.81
N PHE A 100 5.40 -8.99 4.79
CA PHE A 100 5.04 -9.15 3.39
C PHE A 100 5.66 -10.39 2.76
N GLY A 101 4.98 -10.88 1.73
CA GLY A 101 5.44 -12.02 0.95
C GLY A 101 5.25 -13.35 1.67
N THR A 102 5.67 -14.40 0.98
CA THR A 102 5.68 -15.78 1.47
C THR A 102 7.06 -16.12 2.02
N PRO A 103 7.25 -17.29 2.66
CA PRO A 103 8.57 -17.71 3.13
C PRO A 103 9.66 -17.69 2.04
N THR A 104 9.28 -17.86 0.77
CA THR A 104 10.15 -17.88 -0.41
C THR A 104 10.43 -16.50 -0.99
N THR A 105 9.59 -15.49 -0.74
CA THR A 105 9.69 -14.17 -1.40
C THR A 105 9.91 -13.00 -0.44
N LYS A 106 9.75 -13.22 0.87
CA LYS A 106 9.90 -12.16 1.89
C LYS A 106 11.27 -11.48 1.87
N ASP A 107 12.35 -12.21 1.58
CA ASP A 107 13.72 -11.66 1.58
C ASP A 107 13.93 -10.67 0.43
N ILE A 108 13.19 -10.82 -0.67
CA ILE A 108 13.20 -9.90 -1.80
C ILE A 108 12.64 -8.56 -1.33
N TYR A 109 11.48 -8.57 -0.67
CA TYR A 109 10.89 -7.35 -0.11
C TYR A 109 11.84 -6.69 0.91
N GLU A 110 12.39 -7.47 1.84
CA GLU A 110 13.29 -6.99 2.89
C GLU A 110 14.53 -6.29 2.31
N ARG A 111 15.20 -6.91 1.33
CA ARG A 111 16.44 -6.39 0.76
C ARG A 111 16.23 -5.26 -0.25
N LYS A 112 15.11 -5.27 -0.98
CA LYS A 112 14.95 -4.42 -2.18
C LYS A 112 14.03 -3.22 -1.97
N THR A 113 13.05 -3.29 -1.08
CA THR A 113 12.03 -2.24 -0.98
C THR A 113 12.59 -0.92 -0.45
N LEU A 114 13.43 -0.95 0.59
CA LEU A 114 13.95 0.29 1.17
C LEU A 114 14.95 1.03 0.25
N PRO A 115 15.91 0.36 -0.43
CA PRO A 115 16.75 1.03 -1.42
C PRO A 115 15.94 1.75 -2.51
N ILE A 116 14.85 1.13 -2.99
CA ILE A 116 13.93 1.74 -3.94
C ILE A 116 13.22 2.95 -3.31
N ALA A 117 12.79 2.84 -2.05
CA ALA A 117 12.14 3.95 -1.35
C ALA A 117 13.03 5.20 -1.27
N PHE A 118 14.34 5.05 -1.07
CA PHE A 118 15.28 6.18 -1.07
C PHE A 118 15.47 6.86 -2.43
N GLN A 119 15.06 6.21 -3.52
CA GLN A 119 15.14 6.77 -4.88
C GLN A 119 13.79 7.31 -5.35
N HIS A 120 12.68 6.85 -4.77
CA HIS A 120 11.34 7.14 -5.23
C HIS A 120 10.42 7.66 -4.10
N PRO A 121 10.10 8.98 -4.07
CA PRO A 121 9.19 9.62 -3.11
C PRO A 121 7.88 8.88 -2.84
N PHE A 122 7.20 8.41 -3.89
CA PHE A 122 5.94 7.69 -3.74
C PHE A 122 6.11 6.36 -3.00
N VAL A 123 7.22 5.66 -3.18
CA VAL A 123 7.53 4.42 -2.45
C VAL A 123 7.86 4.73 -0.99
N MET A 124 8.65 5.78 -0.72
CA MET A 124 8.95 6.22 0.66
C MET A 124 7.68 6.54 1.45
N HIS A 125 6.78 7.36 0.90
CA HIS A 125 5.52 7.66 1.56
C HIS A 125 4.66 6.39 1.73
N THR A 126 4.69 5.45 0.78
CA THR A 126 3.97 4.17 0.90
C THR A 126 4.46 3.35 2.10
N ILE A 127 5.78 3.17 2.26
CA ILE A 127 6.32 2.34 3.35
C ILE A 127 6.13 2.99 4.74
N LEU A 128 6.15 4.32 4.82
CA LEU A 128 5.85 5.06 6.05
C LEU A 128 4.38 4.89 6.45
N ALA A 129 3.46 5.07 5.50
CA ALA A 129 2.03 4.88 5.74
C ALA A 129 1.71 3.43 6.14
N LEU A 130 2.28 2.45 5.46
CA LEU A 130 2.09 1.04 5.83
C LEU A 130 2.67 0.69 7.20
N THR A 131 3.77 1.33 7.60
CA THR A 131 4.32 1.08 8.94
C THR A 131 3.42 1.67 10.02
N HIS A 132 2.82 2.83 9.79
CA HIS A 132 1.75 3.34 10.67
C HIS A 132 0.56 2.38 10.73
N LEU A 133 0.10 1.89 9.59
CA LEU A 133 -1.02 0.96 9.52
C LEU A 133 -0.73 -0.34 10.28
N HIS A 134 0.50 -0.85 10.15
CA HIS A 134 0.96 -2.02 10.89
C HIS A 134 1.06 -1.75 12.40
N ASP A 135 1.56 -0.58 12.83
CA ASP A 135 1.52 -0.19 14.25
C ASP A 135 0.09 -0.22 14.80
N MET A 136 -0.84 0.39 14.06
CA MET A 136 -2.25 0.49 14.43
C MET A 136 -2.91 -0.89 14.52
N SER A 137 -2.55 -1.83 13.64
CA SER A 137 -3.05 -3.21 13.69
C SER A 137 -2.56 -4.00 14.90
N LEU A 138 -1.43 -3.62 15.49
CA LEU A 138 -0.85 -4.29 16.67
C LEU A 138 -1.40 -3.71 17.99
N THR A 139 -1.96 -2.51 17.95
CA THR A 139 -2.58 -1.89 19.11
C THR A 139 -4.07 -2.23 19.15
N THR A 140 -4.54 -2.93 20.17
CA THR A 140 -5.96 -3.31 20.40
C THR A 140 -6.89 -2.11 20.69
N THR A 141 -6.49 -0.89 20.31
CA THR A 141 -7.23 0.33 20.58
C THR A 141 -8.03 0.73 19.35
N THR A 142 -9.25 1.20 19.57
CA THR A 142 -10.09 1.84 18.56
C THR A 142 -9.25 2.77 17.71
N ARG A 143 -9.18 2.49 16.42
CA ARG A 143 -8.23 3.10 15.50
C ARG A 143 -8.57 4.59 15.33
N THR A 144 -7.93 5.44 16.13
CA THR A 144 -8.14 6.89 16.09
C THR A 144 -7.57 7.47 14.80
N ALA A 145 -8.13 8.61 14.36
CA ALA A 145 -7.61 9.34 13.22
C ALA A 145 -6.11 9.62 13.43
N ASN A 146 -5.27 9.17 12.49
CA ASN A 146 -3.83 9.36 12.52
C ASN A 146 -3.43 10.32 11.38
N PRO A 147 -3.24 11.62 11.64
CA PRO A 147 -2.93 12.61 10.61
C PRO A 147 -1.64 12.29 9.84
N ALA A 148 -0.65 11.69 10.50
CA ALA A 148 0.61 11.30 9.85
C ALA A 148 0.37 10.17 8.85
N PHE A 149 -0.40 9.13 9.23
CA PHE A 149 -0.83 8.09 8.29
C PHE A 149 -1.55 8.70 7.09
N THR A 150 -2.58 9.53 7.34
CA THR A 150 -3.37 10.18 6.27
C THR A 150 -2.48 10.99 5.33
N TYR A 151 -1.51 11.73 5.88
CA TYR A 151 -0.56 12.52 5.10
C TYR A 151 0.31 11.63 4.18
N HIS A 152 0.99 10.62 4.74
CA HIS A 152 1.86 9.75 3.95
C HIS A 152 1.04 8.93 2.95
N TRP A 153 -0.15 8.47 3.31
CA TRP A 153 -1.05 7.75 2.41
C TRP A 153 -1.49 8.63 1.23
N TYR A 154 -1.94 9.85 1.51
CA TYR A 154 -2.31 10.82 0.47
C TYR A 154 -1.14 11.15 -0.46
N ARG A 155 0.05 11.41 0.10
CA ARG A 155 1.26 11.70 -0.69
C ARG A 155 1.68 10.50 -1.53
N ALA A 156 1.62 9.28 -0.99
CA ALA A 156 1.91 8.05 -1.71
C ALA A 156 1.02 7.91 -2.95
N ILE A 157 -0.30 8.00 -2.77
CA ILE A 157 -1.27 7.88 -3.86
C ILE A 157 -1.11 9.01 -4.87
N SER A 158 -0.99 10.25 -4.42
CA SER A 158 -0.91 11.42 -5.31
C SER A 158 0.34 11.39 -6.18
N LEU A 159 1.50 11.04 -5.60
CA LEU A 159 2.76 10.94 -6.33
C LEU A 159 2.79 9.72 -7.26
N LEU A 160 2.24 8.59 -6.82
CA LEU A 160 2.08 7.39 -7.66
C LEU A 160 1.18 7.70 -8.87
N HIS A 161 0.04 8.35 -8.63
CA HIS A 161 -0.86 8.79 -9.70
C HIS A 161 -0.16 9.72 -10.68
N ARG A 162 0.58 10.73 -10.19
CA ARG A 162 1.35 11.64 -11.06
C ARG A 162 2.33 10.88 -11.95
N LYS A 163 3.03 9.88 -11.40
CA LYS A 163 3.97 9.06 -12.16
C LYS A 163 3.28 8.16 -13.19
N LEU A 164 2.14 7.56 -12.83
CA LEU A 164 1.34 6.75 -13.77
C LEU A 164 0.67 7.57 -14.88
N SER A 165 0.48 8.87 -14.66
CA SER A 165 -0.04 9.82 -15.67
C SER A 165 1.02 10.34 -16.64
N GLN A 166 2.27 9.86 -16.53
CA GLN A 166 3.40 10.20 -17.40
C GLN A 166 3.93 8.94 -18.11
N PRO A 167 4.69 9.07 -19.20
CA PRO A 167 5.38 7.94 -19.81
C PRO A 167 6.27 7.22 -18.78
N ILE A 168 6.07 5.91 -18.62
CA ILE A 168 6.78 5.11 -17.63
C ILE A 168 8.17 4.75 -18.15
N LEU A 169 9.20 5.19 -17.43
CA LEU A 169 10.58 4.85 -17.76
C LEU A 169 10.91 3.41 -17.32
N PRO A 170 11.77 2.68 -18.06
CA PRO A 170 12.17 1.32 -17.68
C PRO A 170 12.70 1.18 -16.25
N ALA A 171 13.47 2.18 -15.78
CA ALA A 171 14.05 2.20 -14.44
C ALA A 171 13.00 2.34 -13.31
N GLU A 172 11.82 2.88 -13.60
CA GLU A 172 10.78 3.16 -12.59
C GLU A 172 9.81 1.98 -12.41
N ARG A 173 9.89 0.95 -13.26
CA ARG A 173 8.93 -0.15 -13.32
C ARG A 173 8.82 -0.93 -12.00
N ASP A 174 9.95 -1.24 -11.37
CA ASP A 174 9.97 -1.93 -10.07
C ASP A 174 9.40 -1.07 -8.95
N ALA A 175 9.71 0.23 -8.96
CA ALA A 175 9.20 1.17 -7.98
C ALA A 175 7.68 1.31 -8.06
N LEU A 176 7.15 1.47 -9.28
CA LEU A 176 5.71 1.53 -9.55
C LEU A 176 5.01 0.24 -9.14
N TRP A 177 5.60 -0.92 -9.46
CA TRP A 177 5.03 -2.21 -9.08
C TRP A 177 4.98 -2.39 -7.56
N VAL A 178 6.10 -2.18 -6.86
CA VAL A 178 6.13 -2.39 -5.40
C VAL A 178 5.21 -1.40 -4.68
N ALA A 179 5.15 -0.13 -5.12
CA ALA A 179 4.20 0.83 -4.57
C ALA A 179 2.75 0.38 -4.76
N ALA A 180 2.36 -0.03 -5.96
CA ALA A 180 1.00 -0.47 -6.25
C ALA A 180 0.63 -1.75 -5.47
N ALA A 181 1.56 -2.70 -5.34
CA ALA A 181 1.37 -3.90 -4.54
C ALA A 181 1.13 -3.57 -3.06
N LEU A 182 1.97 -2.70 -2.49
CA LEU A 182 1.93 -2.26 -1.11
C LEU A 182 0.69 -1.39 -0.80
N VAL A 183 0.29 -0.49 -1.69
CA VAL A 183 -0.98 0.25 -1.60
C VAL A 183 -2.18 -0.71 -1.62
N GLY A 184 -2.12 -1.75 -2.44
CA GLY A 184 -3.11 -2.83 -2.40
C GLY A 184 -3.23 -3.50 -1.02
N VAL A 185 -2.10 -3.83 -0.39
CA VAL A 185 -2.10 -4.40 0.98
C VAL A 185 -2.75 -3.44 1.97
N GLY A 186 -2.36 -2.16 1.94
CA GLY A 186 -2.88 -1.16 2.86
C GLY A 186 -4.39 -0.95 2.74
N SER A 187 -4.93 -1.02 1.51
CA SER A 187 -6.38 -0.89 1.28
C SER A 187 -7.23 -2.00 1.92
N THR A 188 -6.65 -3.18 2.12
CA THR A 188 -7.34 -4.33 2.73
C THR A 188 -7.12 -4.44 4.25
N SER A 189 -6.19 -3.65 4.79
CA SER A 189 -5.76 -3.73 6.18
C SER A 189 -6.53 -2.78 7.11
N ASP A 190 -7.57 -2.13 6.61
CA ASP A 190 -8.39 -1.15 7.35
C ASP A 190 -9.64 -1.76 8.01
N ILE A 191 -9.60 -3.05 8.32
CA ILE A 191 -10.75 -3.76 8.88
C ILE A 191 -10.35 -4.29 10.25
N ALA A 192 -10.89 -3.68 11.31
CA ALA A 192 -10.60 -4.06 12.69
C ALA A 192 -11.27 -5.39 13.10
N SER A 193 -12.50 -5.61 12.62
CA SER A 193 -13.26 -6.84 12.81
C SER A 193 -13.89 -7.29 11.50
N PRO A 194 -14.06 -8.61 11.25
CA PRO A 194 -14.79 -9.09 10.09
C PRO A 194 -16.19 -8.47 9.95
N ARG A 195 -16.84 -8.14 11.08
CA ARG A 195 -18.16 -7.50 11.10
C ARG A 195 -18.15 -6.07 10.54
N ASP A 196 -16.98 -5.43 10.50
CA ASP A 196 -16.78 -4.08 9.96
C ASP A 196 -16.43 -4.11 8.46
N ALA A 197 -16.28 -5.31 7.88
CA ALA A 197 -16.02 -5.50 6.47
C ALA A 197 -17.32 -5.53 5.66
N TRP A 198 -17.27 -5.07 4.41
CA TRP A 198 -18.26 -5.48 3.42
C TRP A 198 -18.18 -7.02 3.22
N PRO A 199 -19.30 -7.75 3.10
CA PRO A 199 -20.70 -7.28 3.07
C PRO A 199 -21.40 -7.29 4.44
N LEU A 200 -20.67 -7.51 5.55
CA LEU A 200 -21.25 -7.77 6.87
C LEU A 200 -21.70 -6.49 7.61
N ARG A 201 -21.08 -5.34 7.33
CA ARG A 201 -21.52 -4.04 7.86
C ARG A 201 -22.60 -3.40 7.00
N PRO A 202 -23.33 -2.38 7.51
CA PRO A 202 -24.24 -1.59 6.69
C PRO A 202 -23.55 -1.00 5.45
N PRO A 203 -24.28 -0.86 4.32
CA PRO A 203 -23.72 -0.32 3.09
C PRO A 203 -23.12 1.09 3.30
N CYS A 204 -21.98 1.35 2.65
CA CYS A 204 -21.37 2.68 2.60
C CYS A 204 -20.87 3.00 1.19
N TRP A 205 -20.55 4.26 0.93
CA TRP A 205 -20.12 4.69 -0.39
C TRP A 205 -18.71 4.22 -0.76
N GLU A 206 -17.87 3.90 0.24
CA GLU A 206 -16.54 3.32 0.09
C GLU A 206 -16.56 1.80 -0.16
N ASP A 207 -17.74 1.17 -0.18
CA ASP A 207 -17.86 -0.27 -0.43
C ASP A 207 -17.22 -0.64 -1.77
N LEU A 208 -16.42 -1.70 -1.74
CA LEU A 208 -15.72 -2.24 -2.92
C LEU A 208 -14.65 -1.30 -3.52
N ASP A 209 -14.28 -0.19 -2.89
CA ASP A 209 -13.21 0.68 -3.41
C ASP A 209 -11.86 -0.05 -3.52
N TRP A 210 -11.61 -1.03 -2.64
CA TRP A 210 -10.45 -1.92 -2.74
C TRP A 210 -10.46 -2.78 -4.03
N LEU A 211 -11.64 -3.12 -4.58
CA LEU A 211 -11.74 -3.80 -5.88
C LEU A 211 -11.37 -2.87 -7.03
N LYS A 212 -11.85 -1.62 -7.00
CA LYS A 212 -11.47 -0.59 -7.99
C LYS A 212 -9.96 -0.36 -7.99
N LEU A 213 -9.38 -0.27 -6.80
CA LEU A 213 -7.92 -0.18 -6.63
C LEU A 213 -7.21 -1.44 -7.13
N GLY A 214 -7.80 -2.63 -6.91
CA GLY A 214 -7.34 -3.89 -7.48
C GLY A 214 -7.29 -3.89 -9.01
N ASP A 215 -8.29 -3.32 -9.68
CA ASP A 215 -8.29 -3.16 -11.14
C ASP A 215 -7.23 -2.16 -11.60
N GLY A 216 -7.05 -1.05 -10.87
CA GLY A 216 -5.92 -0.14 -11.10
C GLY A 216 -4.56 -0.85 -11.01
N LYS A 217 -4.38 -1.71 -10.00
CA LYS A 217 -3.16 -2.51 -9.83
C LYS A 217 -2.92 -3.48 -11.01
N LYS A 218 -3.98 -4.05 -11.61
CA LYS A 218 -3.85 -4.88 -12.82
C LYS A 218 -3.33 -4.05 -14.01
N GLN A 219 -3.71 -2.78 -14.12
CA GLN A 219 -3.14 -1.91 -15.15
C GLN A 219 -1.67 -1.61 -14.87
N VAL A 220 -1.30 -1.33 -13.62
CA VAL A 220 0.12 -1.15 -13.25
C VAL A 220 0.92 -2.40 -13.59
N TRP A 221 0.42 -3.60 -13.28
CA TRP A 221 1.07 -4.87 -13.66
C TRP A 221 1.39 -4.93 -15.15
N ARG A 222 0.42 -4.60 -16.02
CA ARG A 222 0.63 -4.61 -17.47
C ARG A 222 1.66 -3.58 -17.92
N LEU A 223 1.63 -2.39 -17.33
CA LEU A 223 2.52 -1.29 -17.67
C LEU A 223 3.97 -1.52 -17.21
N THR A 224 4.17 -2.17 -16.06
CA THR A 224 5.49 -2.39 -15.48
C THR A 224 6.12 -3.72 -15.88
N ASP A 225 5.32 -4.67 -16.37
CA ASP A 225 5.74 -6.04 -16.70
C ASP A 225 6.67 -6.62 -15.61
N PRO A 226 6.12 -6.95 -14.43
CA PRO A 226 6.94 -7.44 -13.33
C PRO A 226 7.55 -8.82 -13.60
N LEU A 227 7.11 -9.53 -14.64
CA LEU A 227 7.65 -10.82 -15.08
C LEU A 227 8.88 -10.70 -16.01
N ARG A 228 9.24 -9.48 -16.44
CA ARG A 228 10.42 -9.24 -17.29
C ARG A 228 11.71 -9.80 -16.70
N SER A 229 12.67 -10.14 -17.56
CA SER A 229 13.92 -10.81 -17.15
C SER A 229 14.70 -10.05 -16.08
N GLU A 230 14.79 -8.72 -16.23
CA GLU A 230 15.56 -7.82 -15.36
C GLU A 230 14.76 -7.30 -14.15
N GLY A 231 13.55 -7.82 -13.90
CA GLY A 231 12.69 -7.33 -12.83
C GLY A 231 13.20 -7.71 -11.44
N ILE A 232 13.37 -6.73 -10.55
CA ILE A 232 13.80 -6.98 -9.16
C ILE A 232 12.79 -7.90 -8.44
N PHE A 233 11.50 -7.72 -8.72
CA PHE A 233 10.41 -8.49 -8.12
C PHE A 233 9.92 -9.65 -8.99
N ARG A 234 10.72 -10.11 -9.96
CA ARG A 234 10.31 -11.14 -10.92
C ARG A 234 9.87 -12.44 -10.24
N ASP A 235 10.62 -12.91 -9.26
CA ASP A 235 10.30 -14.17 -8.57
C ASP A 235 9.02 -14.03 -7.73
N VAL A 236 8.81 -12.86 -7.13
CA VAL A 236 7.55 -12.52 -6.43
C VAL A 236 6.38 -12.51 -7.41
N ALA A 237 6.58 -11.92 -8.59
CA ALA A 237 5.58 -11.85 -9.63
C ALA A 237 5.27 -13.23 -10.22
N ASN A 238 6.28 -14.08 -10.43
CA ASN A 238 6.11 -15.47 -10.87
C ASN A 238 5.30 -16.27 -9.85
N GLU A 239 5.60 -16.14 -8.56
CA GLU A 239 4.84 -16.83 -7.52
C GLU A 239 3.38 -16.36 -7.49
N LEU A 240 3.14 -15.04 -7.56
CA LEU A 240 1.78 -14.50 -7.64
C LEU A 240 1.05 -15.00 -8.90
N TYR A 241 1.72 -14.97 -10.05
CA TYR A 241 1.15 -15.38 -11.32
C TYR A 241 0.78 -16.86 -11.31
N THR A 242 1.71 -17.71 -10.91
CA THR A 242 1.54 -19.18 -10.86
C THR A 242 0.40 -19.63 -9.97
N HIS A 243 0.15 -18.92 -8.88
CA HIS A 243 -0.73 -19.42 -7.82
C HIS A 243 -2.01 -18.62 -7.62
N VAL A 244 -2.16 -17.45 -8.26
CA VAL A 244 -3.32 -16.56 -8.05
C VAL A 244 -3.91 -16.07 -9.37
N LEU A 245 -3.07 -15.81 -10.39
CA LEU A 245 -3.55 -15.21 -11.64
C LEU A 245 -3.69 -16.21 -12.78
N LEU A 246 -2.92 -17.30 -12.77
CA LEU A 246 -3.12 -18.40 -13.69
C LEU A 246 -4.47 -19.06 -13.35
N PRO A 247 -5.39 -19.18 -14.32
CA PRO A 247 -6.52 -20.07 -14.17
C PRO A 247 -5.95 -21.45 -13.83
N ALA A 248 -6.39 -22.05 -12.73
CA ALA A 248 -6.11 -23.44 -12.47
C ALA A 248 -6.61 -24.23 -13.68
N SER A 249 -5.69 -24.59 -14.57
CA SER A 249 -6.04 -25.25 -15.81
C SER A 249 -6.34 -26.70 -15.47
N LYS A 250 -7.63 -27.04 -15.52
CA LYS A 250 -8.17 -28.40 -15.67
C LYS A 250 -7.55 -29.43 -14.72
N LEU A 251 -7.90 -29.38 -13.45
CA LEU A 251 -7.81 -30.56 -12.58
C LEU A 251 -9.22 -31.11 -12.33
N ARG A 252 -9.38 -32.32 -12.87
CA ARG A 252 -10.45 -33.33 -12.79
C ARG A 252 -11.70 -32.98 -11.97
N PHE A 253 -12.81 -32.79 -12.69
CA PHE A 253 -14.18 -32.75 -12.17
C PHE A 253 -14.52 -33.95 -11.28
N GLY A 254 -14.79 -33.72 -9.99
CA GLY A 254 -15.37 -34.75 -9.12
C GLY A 254 -15.74 -34.31 -7.71
N ALA A 255 -16.46 -35.19 -6.99
CA ALA A 255 -16.75 -35.05 -5.55
C ALA A 255 -15.49 -34.91 -4.68
N GLU A 256 -14.33 -35.34 -5.20
CA GLU A 256 -13.02 -35.19 -4.58
C GLU A 256 -12.60 -33.72 -4.44
N ASP A 257 -13.04 -32.83 -5.35
CA ASP A 257 -12.69 -31.40 -5.29
C ASP A 257 -13.44 -30.68 -4.17
N VAL A 258 -14.74 -30.99 -4.00
CA VAL A 258 -15.55 -30.40 -2.91
C VAL A 258 -15.06 -30.91 -1.55
N ALA A 259 -14.72 -32.20 -1.45
CA ALA A 259 -14.10 -32.76 -0.26
C ALA A 259 -12.75 -32.09 0.04
N TYR A 260 -11.94 -31.81 -0.99
CA TYR A 260 -10.71 -31.04 -0.86
C TYR A 260 -10.98 -29.62 -0.34
N MET A 261 -11.96 -28.91 -0.91
CA MET A 261 -12.33 -27.57 -0.45
C MET A 261 -12.78 -27.58 1.02
N ARG A 262 -13.65 -28.51 1.41
CA ARG A 262 -14.12 -28.63 2.80
C ARG A 262 -12.99 -28.95 3.77
N ALA A 263 -12.00 -29.75 3.34
CA ALA A 263 -10.85 -30.07 4.17
C ALA A 263 -9.84 -28.91 4.32
N ASN A 264 -9.80 -27.99 3.34
CA ASN A 264 -8.77 -26.96 3.27
C ASN A 264 -9.27 -25.53 3.49
N LEU A 265 -10.59 -25.29 3.48
CA LEU A 265 -11.21 -23.99 3.74
C LEU A 265 -11.83 -23.93 5.15
N PRO A 266 -12.15 -22.73 5.67
CA PRO A 266 -12.88 -22.60 6.93
C PRO A 266 -14.24 -23.30 6.93
N ASP A 267 -14.67 -23.79 8.09
CA ASP A 267 -16.01 -24.34 8.29
C ASP A 267 -17.10 -23.35 7.84
N GLY A 268 -18.10 -23.81 7.10
CA GLY A 268 -19.18 -22.96 6.58
C GLY A 268 -18.85 -22.21 5.29
N PHE A 269 -17.60 -22.24 4.81
CA PHE A 269 -17.19 -21.48 3.61
C PHE A 269 -17.80 -22.05 2.33
N CYS A 270 -17.84 -23.38 2.19
CA CYS A 270 -18.41 -24.02 1.00
C CYS A 270 -19.91 -23.75 0.89
N GLU A 271 -20.61 -23.76 2.02
CA GLU A 271 -22.04 -23.48 2.14
C GLU A 271 -22.34 -22.01 1.83
N LEU A 272 -21.56 -21.08 2.40
CA LEU A 272 -21.74 -19.64 2.20
C LEU A 272 -21.64 -19.24 0.73
N TYR A 273 -20.68 -19.81 0.00
CA TYR A 273 -20.45 -19.52 -1.41
C TYR A 273 -21.09 -20.53 -2.37
N LYS A 274 -21.90 -21.46 -1.84
CA LYS A 274 -22.62 -22.48 -2.62
C LYS A 274 -21.70 -23.26 -3.57
N LEU A 275 -20.50 -23.59 -3.10
CA LEU A 275 -19.50 -24.30 -3.93
C LEU A 275 -19.94 -25.73 -4.29
N GLU A 276 -20.96 -26.25 -3.60
CA GLU A 276 -21.50 -27.60 -3.78
C GLU A 276 -22.73 -27.63 -4.72
N GLU A 277 -23.26 -26.46 -5.08
CA GLU A 277 -24.45 -26.32 -5.92
C GLU A 277 -24.07 -26.00 -7.38
N GLY A 278 -24.62 -26.75 -8.32
CA GLY A 278 -24.44 -26.48 -9.76
C GLY A 278 -23.09 -26.94 -10.32
N LEU A 279 -22.77 -26.49 -11.53
CA LEU A 279 -21.46 -26.73 -12.12
C LEU A 279 -20.44 -25.75 -11.55
N GLN A 280 -19.24 -26.24 -11.25
CA GLN A 280 -18.15 -25.42 -10.71
C GLN A 280 -17.81 -24.21 -11.61
N GLU A 281 -17.91 -24.38 -12.93
CA GLU A 281 -17.67 -23.32 -13.93
C GLU A 281 -18.71 -22.19 -13.88
N ASP A 282 -19.91 -22.48 -13.38
CA ASP A 282 -20.99 -21.51 -13.22
C ASP A 282 -20.89 -20.74 -11.90
N ASN A 283 -20.06 -21.21 -10.96
CA ASN A 283 -19.88 -20.56 -9.67
C ASN A 283 -18.75 -19.50 -9.77
N PRO A 284 -19.06 -18.19 -9.65
CA PRO A 284 -18.06 -17.13 -9.81
C PRO A 284 -16.99 -17.11 -8.71
N TYR A 285 -17.19 -17.85 -7.62
CA TYR A 285 -16.26 -17.93 -6.50
C TYR A 285 -15.34 -19.15 -6.58
N TRP A 286 -15.60 -20.11 -7.47
CA TRP A 286 -14.90 -21.39 -7.49
C TRP A 286 -13.38 -21.25 -7.58
N THR A 287 -12.88 -20.56 -8.60
CA THR A 287 -11.44 -20.36 -8.82
C THR A 287 -10.76 -19.64 -7.65
N ALA A 288 -11.46 -18.67 -7.04
CA ALA A 288 -10.95 -17.95 -5.88
C ALA A 288 -10.90 -18.85 -4.64
N ALA A 289 -11.92 -19.68 -4.43
CA ALA A 289 -12.00 -20.64 -3.34
C ALA A 289 -10.93 -21.73 -3.47
N GLU A 290 -10.69 -22.25 -4.67
CA GLU A 290 -9.63 -23.21 -4.96
C GLU A 290 -8.25 -22.64 -4.64
N SER A 291 -7.98 -21.44 -5.14
CA SER A 291 -6.72 -20.73 -4.87
C SER A 291 -6.51 -20.49 -3.37
N LEU A 292 -7.59 -20.20 -2.64
CA LEU A 292 -7.57 -20.03 -1.19
C LEU A 292 -7.31 -21.37 -0.47
N GLY A 293 -8.03 -22.44 -0.83
CA GLY A 293 -7.89 -23.78 -0.25
C GLY A 293 -6.48 -24.32 -0.39
N ALA A 294 -5.86 -24.13 -1.57
CA ALA A 294 -4.47 -24.51 -1.84
C ALA A 294 -3.44 -23.87 -0.89
N ARG A 295 -3.81 -22.79 -0.19
CA ARG A 295 -2.90 -21.98 0.63
C ARG A 295 -3.29 -21.95 2.10
N TRP A 296 -4.58 -21.99 2.42
CA TRP A 296 -5.11 -21.89 3.78
C TRP A 296 -4.65 -23.04 4.68
N GLY A 297 -4.64 -24.28 4.15
CA GLY A 297 -4.15 -25.45 4.88
C GLY A 297 -2.66 -25.37 5.28
N ARG A 298 -1.82 -24.76 4.44
CA ARG A 298 -0.35 -24.65 4.69
C ARG A 298 -0.02 -23.66 5.81
N THR A 299 -0.79 -22.58 5.95
CA THR A 299 -0.62 -21.59 7.04
C THR A 299 -1.16 -22.11 8.38
N ALA A 300 -2.25 -22.88 8.37
CA ALA A 300 -2.84 -23.47 9.57
C ALA A 300 -1.92 -24.51 10.24
N GLU A 301 -1.25 -25.36 9.46
CA GLU A 301 -0.34 -26.38 9.97
C GLU A 301 0.95 -25.77 10.54
N THR A 302 1.44 -24.69 9.92
CA THR A 302 2.57 -23.91 10.43
C THR A 302 2.24 -23.19 11.76
N ARG A 303 1.00 -22.69 11.91
CA ARG A 303 0.50 -22.13 13.19
C ARG A 303 0.36 -23.19 14.29
N ARG A 304 -0.16 -24.38 13.97
CA ARG A 304 -0.31 -25.50 14.94
C ARG A 304 1.03 -26.06 15.41
N ARG A 305 2.08 -26.05 14.57
CA ARG A 305 3.43 -26.45 14.98
C ARG A 305 4.08 -25.43 15.92
N ARG A 306 3.88 -24.13 15.70
CA ARG A 306 4.39 -23.06 16.58
C ARG A 306 3.68 -22.95 17.93
N SER A 307 2.43 -23.39 18.04
CA SER A 307 1.72 -23.43 19.33
C SER A 307 2.07 -24.65 20.18
N ARG A 308 2.88 -25.58 19.66
CA ARG A 308 3.31 -26.83 20.32
C ARG A 308 4.80 -26.85 20.66
N SER A 309 5.54 -25.81 20.29
CA SER A 309 6.96 -25.58 20.63
C SER A 309 7.08 -24.43 21.61
#